data_AF-A0A3D0H8F6-F1
#
_entry.id   AF-A0A3D0H8F6-F1
#
_cell.length_a   1.000
_cell.length_b   1.000
_cell.length_c   1.000
_cell.angle_alpha   90.00
_cell.angle_beta   90.00
_cell.angle_gamma   90.00
#
_symmetry.space_group_name_H-M   'P 1'
#
loop_
_entity.id
_entity.type
_entity.pdbx_description
1 polymer ?
#
loop_
_entity_poly.entity_id
_entity_poly.type
_entity_poly.pdbx_seq_one_letter_code
_entity_poly.pdbx_strand_id
1 'polypeptide(L)' 'MQFLAESLAITLLGMVFGSIVGWGASVLVGKFAKAPVVISWEPFALAVIFSLIVGLFFGIQPARRAARLKPVEALQ' A
#
# COMPACT_ATOMS: atom_id res chain seq x y z
N MET A 1 -13.77 -0.43 -13.80
CA MET A 1 -13.73 -0.71 -12.34
C MET A 1 -12.87 -1.91 -11.96
N GLN A 2 -12.71 -2.93 -12.82
CA GLN A 2 -11.87 -4.12 -12.52
C GLN A 2 -10.43 -3.77 -12.10
N PHE A 3 -9.70 -2.97 -12.88
CA PHE A 3 -8.34 -2.54 -12.55
C PHE A 3 -8.25 -1.72 -11.24
N LEU A 4 -9.30 -0.96 -10.91
CA LEU A 4 -9.36 -0.22 -9.66
C LEU A 4 -9.53 -1.18 -8.48
N ALA A 5 -10.42 -2.16 -8.59
CA ALA A 5 -10.61 -3.19 -7.58
C ALA A 5 -9.34 -4.05 -7.38
N GLU A 6 -8.63 -4.39 -8.45
CA GLU A 6 -7.36 -5.14 -8.39
C GLU A 6 -6.26 -4.31 -7.71
N SER A 7 -6.15 -3.02 -8.03
CA SER A 7 -5.20 -2.11 -7.36
C SER A 7 -5.50 -1.95 -5.86
N LEU A 8 -6.78 -1.91 -5.47
CA LEU A 8 -7.20 -1.86 -4.07
C LEU A 8 -6.88 -3.18 -3.35
N ALA A 9 -7.12 -4.32 -3.99
CA ALA A 9 -6.78 -5.63 -3.42
C ALA A 9 -5.27 -5.76 -3.17
N ILE A 10 -4.44 -5.36 -4.13
CA ILE A 10 -2.97 -5.37 -3.98
C ILE A 10 -2.52 -4.40 -2.89
N THR A 11 -3.13 -3.22 -2.79
CA THR A 11 -2.83 -2.22 -1.74
C THR A 11 -3.16 -2.78 -0.35
N LEU A 12 -4.33 -3.41 -0.19
CA LEU A 12 -4.75 -4.03 1.08
C LEU A 12 -3.82 -5.19 1.48
N LEU A 13 -3.46 -6.05 0.52
CA LEU A 13 -2.48 -7.12 0.75
C LEU A 13 -1.12 -6.55 1.15
N GLY A 14 -0.66 -5.50 0.48
CA GLY A 14 0.57 -4.80 0.81
C GLY A 14 0.55 -4.19 2.22
N MET A 15 -0.58 -3.59 2.64
CA MET A 15 -0.74 -3.06 3.99
C MET A 15 -0.65 -4.15 5.06
N VAL A 16 -1.35 -5.27 4.87
CA VAL A 16 -1.33 -6.39 5.83
C VAL A 16 0.07 -6.97 5.92
N PHE A 17 0.69 -7.26 4.77
CA PHE A 17 2.02 -7.85 4.72
C PHE A 17 3.09 -6.90 5.29
N GLY A 18 3.05 -5.63 4.90
CA GLY A 18 3.93 -4.59 5.40
C GLY A 18 3.80 -4.37 6.92
N SER A 19 2.57 -4.45 7.46
CA SER A 19 2.33 -4.34 8.91
C SER A 19 2.95 -5.51 9.68
N ILE A 20 2.81 -6.74 9.16
CA ILE A 20 3.39 -7.95 9.77
C ILE A 20 4.91 -7.87 9.75
N VAL A 21 5.49 -7.53 8.60
CA VAL A 21 6.96 -7.41 8.44
C VAL A 21 7.50 -6.27 9.30
N GLY A 22 6.84 -5.11 9.33
CA GLY A 22 7.24 -3.96 10.14
C GLY A 22 7.20 -4.25 11.64
N TRP A 23 6.17 -4.97 12.10
CA TRP A 23 6.09 -5.42 13.49
C TRP A 23 7.20 -6.43 13.82
N GLY A 24 7.39 -7.43 12.96
CA GLY A 24 8.46 -8.44 13.12
C GLY A 24 9.84 -7.82 13.16
N ALA A 25 10.13 -6.89 12.25
CA ALA A 25 11.39 -6.13 12.20
C ALA A 25 11.59 -5.29 13.47
N SER A 26 10.54 -4.62 13.95
CA SER A 26 10.59 -3.82 15.19
C SER A 26 10.93 -4.69 16.41
N VAL A 27 10.33 -5.88 16.52
CA VAL A 27 10.64 -6.85 17.59
C VAL A 27 12.08 -7.36 17.47
N LEU A 28 12.54 -7.65 16.25
CA LEU A 28 13.91 -8.12 16.02
C LEU A 28 14.92 -7.05 16.43
N VAL A 29 14.74 -5.82 15.94
CA VAL A 29 15.60 -4.66 16.28
C VAL A 29 15.57 -4.40 17.78
N GLY A 30 14.40 -4.48 18.43
CA GLY A 30 14.28 -4.34 19.88
C GLY A 30 15.10 -5.37 20.65
N LYS A 31 15.10 -6.63 20.21
CA LYS A 31 15.92 -7.70 20.82
C LYS A 31 17.42 -7.44 20.67
N PHE A 32 17.87 -6.98 19.51
CA PHE A 32 19.29 -6.70 19.26
C PHE A 32 19.76 -5.40 19.94
N ALA A 33 18.93 -4.36 19.93
CA ALA A 33 19.26 -3.05 20.47
C ALA A 33 19.09 -2.95 22.00
N LYS A 34 18.49 -3.96 22.66
CA LYS A 34 18.04 -3.91 24.07
C LYS A 34 17.23 -2.65 24.39
N ALA A 35 16.61 -2.05 23.37
CA ALA A 35 15.85 -0.83 23.48
C ALA A 35 14.36 -1.18 23.57
N PRO A 36 13.58 -0.46 24.41
CA PRO A 36 12.15 -0.66 24.46
C PRO A 36 11.54 -0.30 23.10
N VAL A 37 10.90 -1.28 22.45
CA VAL A 37 10.14 -1.04 21.23
C VAL A 37 8.86 -0.32 21.61
N VAL A 38 8.85 1.00 21.45
CA VAL A 38 7.66 1.82 21.66
C VAL A 38 6.87 1.83 20.36
N ILE A 39 5.74 1.13 20.35
CA ILE A 39 4.79 1.20 19.23
C ILE A 39 3.98 2.49 19.40
N SER A 40 4.44 3.57 18.75
CA SER A 40 3.73 4.84 18.73
C SER A 40 2.65 4.85 17.65
N TRP A 41 1.50 5.45 17.95
CA TRP A 41 0.38 5.56 17.01
C TRP A 41 0.67 6.52 15.83
N GLU A 42 1.49 7.54 16.04
CA GLU A 42 1.85 8.54 15.03
C GLU A 42 2.53 7.93 13.78
N PRO A 43 3.62 7.15 13.89
CA PRO A 43 4.23 6.51 12.72
C PRO A 43 3.32 5.46 12.08
N PHE A 44 2.44 4.80 12.85
CA PHE A 44 1.46 3.87 12.30
C PHE A 44 0.43 4.60 11.42
N ALA A 45 -0.14 5.71 11.92
CA ALA A 45 -1.08 6.53 11.16
C ALA A 45 -0.44 7.10 9.89
N LEU A 46 0.82 7.58 9.97
CA LEU A 46 1.58 8.04 8.81
C LEU A 46 1.78 6.93 7.78
N ALA A 47 2.16 5.72 8.22
CA ALA A 47 2.36 4.58 7.32
C ALA A 47 1.06 4.20 6.59
N VAL A 48 -0.07 4.19 7.29
CA VAL A 48 -1.40 3.91 6.70
C VAL A 48 -1.77 4.97 5.66
N ILE A 49 -1.64 6.25 5.99
CA ILE A 49 -1.95 7.36 5.06
C ILE A 49 -1.04 7.30 3.84
N PHE A 50 0.26 7.08 4.03
CA PHE A 50 1.23 6.99 2.95
C PHE A 50 0.93 5.80 2.03
N SER A 51 0.63 4.63 2.59
CA SER A 51 0.25 3.44 1.81
C SER A 51 -1.04 3.65 1.01
N LEU A 52 -2.02 4.34 1.59
CA LEU A 52 -3.25 4.73 0.89
C LEU A 52 -2.96 5.66 -0.28
N ILE A 53 -2.14 6.70 -0.07
CA ILE A 53 -1.77 7.64 -1.14
C ILE A 53 -1.06 6.90 -2.26
N VAL A 54 -0.05 6.08 -1.95
CA VAL A 54 0.71 5.31 -2.94
C VAL A 54 -0.21 4.33 -3.70
N GLY A 55 -1.01 3.55 -2.98
CA GLY A 55 -1.96 2.61 -3.58
C GLY A 55 -3.00 3.27 -4.48
N LEU A 56 -3.59 4.40 -4.05
CA LEU A 56 -4.49 5.18 -4.89
C LEU A 56 -3.78 5.80 -6.09
N PHE A 57 -2.57 6.31 -5.93
CA PHE A 57 -1.85 6.96 -7.03
C PHE A 57 -1.53 5.95 -8.15
N PHE A 58 -1.02 4.77 -7.78
CA PHE A 58 -0.75 3.68 -8.71
C PHE A 58 -2.01 2.97 -9.22
N GLY A 59 -3.15 3.04 -8.52
CA GLY A 59 -4.42 2.49 -8.99
C GLY A 59 -5.23 3.43 -9.90
N ILE A 60 -5.23 4.73 -9.60
CA ILE A 60 -5.95 5.76 -10.36
C ILE A 60 -5.26 6.05 -11.69
N GLN A 61 -3.92 6.11 -11.74
CA GLN A 61 -3.19 6.43 -12.96
C GLN A 61 -3.49 5.45 -14.12
N PRO A 62 -3.44 4.11 -13.95
CA PRO A 62 -3.81 3.16 -15.00
C PRO A 62 -5.32 3.16 -15.27
N ALA A 63 -6.18 3.28 -14.25
CA ALA A 63 -7.63 3.37 -14.44
C ALA A 63 -8.04 4.59 -15.27
N ARG A 64 -7.39 5.75 -15.05
CA ARG A 64 -7.58 6.95 -15.87
C ARG A 64 -7.07 6.78 -17.29
N ARG A 65 -5.98 6.03 -17.50
CA ARG A 65 -5.45 5.71 -18.83
C ARG A 65 -6.41 4.80 -19.60
N ALA A 66 -6.97 3.79 -18.95
CA ALA A 66 -7.98 2.90 -19.53
C ALA A 66 -9.29 3.63 -19.88
N ALA A 67 -9.77 4.54 -19.02
CA ALA A 67 -10.99 5.31 -19.26
C ALA A 67 -10.85 6.38 -20.36
N ARG A 68 -9.62 6.76 -20.73
CA ARG A 68 -9.32 7.72 -21.81
C ARG A 68 -8.99 7.06 -23.15
N LEU A 69 -8.85 5.74 -23.21
CA LEU A 69 -8.71 5.03 -24.48
C LEU A 69 -10.05 5.12 -25.23
N LYS A 70 -10.01 5.69 -26.44
CA LYS A 70 -11.17 5.75 -27.32
C LYS A 70 -11.54 4.31 -27.74
N PRO A 71 -12.83 3.96 -27.83
CA PRO A 71 -13.30 2.58 -28.05
C PRO A 71 -12.85 1.91 -29.36
N VAL A 72 -12.12 2.61 -30.23
CA VAL A 72 -11.50 2.06 -31.45
C VAL A 72 -10.14 1.38 -31.20
N GLU A 73 -9.38 1.78 -30.17
CA GLU A 73 -8.05 1.21 -29.88
C GLU A 73 -8.09 0.01 -28.93
N ALA A 74 -9.19 -0.23 -28.23
CA ALA A 74 -9.33 -1.36 -27.30
C ALA A 74 -9.53 -2.73 -27.99
N LEU A 75 -9.58 -2.74 -29.33
CA LEU A 75 -9.79 -3.91 -30.18
C LEU A 75 -8.50 -4.41 -30.89
N GLN A 76 -7.36 -3.71 -30.72
CA GLN A 76 -6.03 -4.18 -31.16
C GLN A 76 -5.10 -4.44 -29.97
#